data_AF-A0A0A2TG31-F1
#
_entry.id   AF-A0A0A2TG31-F1
#
_cell.length_a   1.000
_cell.length_b   1.000
_cell.length_c   1.000
_cell.angle_alpha   90.00
_cell.angle_beta   90.00
_cell.angle_gamma   90.00
#
_symmetry.space_group_name_H-M   'P 1'
#
loop_
_entity.id
_entity.type
_entity.pdbx_description
1 polymer ?
#
loop_
_entity_poly.entity_id
_entity_poly.type
_entity_poly.pdbx_seq_one_letter_code
_entity_poly.pdbx_strand_id
1 'polypeptide(L)'
;MFYRRKFYKMKKEFVERLNGRGWWMKELDEDTVEIFAIWEYDSYEKIEANVRSDDDHLKNVQDWYRKNGGKEYIGKYYIKEVKNEYIDSII
;
A
#
# COMPACT_ATOMS: atom_id res chain seq x y z
N MET A 1 -21.99 -0.43 -2.98
CA MET A 1 -20.72 0.31 -2.94
C MET A 1 -20.02 -0.07 -1.66
N PHE A 2 -18.79 -0.57 -1.73
CA PHE A 2 -18.04 -0.96 -0.54
C PHE A 2 -16.68 -0.27 -0.56
N TYR A 3 -16.19 0.01 0.63
CA TYR A 3 -14.92 0.67 0.81
C TYR A 3 -13.89 -0.31 1.33
N ARG A 4 -12.66 -0.18 0.84
CA ARG A 4 -11.53 -0.90 1.41
C ARG A 4 -10.49 0.08 1.86
N ARG A 5 -10.11 -0.03 3.12
CA ARG A 5 -8.96 0.69 3.66
C ARG A 5 -7.82 -0.29 3.80
N LYS A 6 -6.72 -0.02 3.11
CA LYS A 6 -5.46 -0.72 3.33
C LYS A 6 -4.46 0.24 3.92
N PHE A 7 -3.85 -0.14 5.03
CA PHE A 7 -2.80 0.67 5.63
C PHE A 7 -1.63 -0.16 6.11
N TYR A 8 -0.50 0.53 6.19
CA TYR A 8 0.79 -0.03 6.54
C TYR A 8 1.40 0.87 7.61
N LYS A 9 1.78 0.29 8.74
CA LYS A 9 2.68 0.96 9.69
C LYS A 9 4.10 0.72 9.22
N MET A 10 4.81 1.78 8.86
CA MET A 10 6.14 1.72 8.25
C MET A 10 7.13 2.65 8.94
N LYS A 11 8.43 2.34 8.84
CA LYS A 11 9.48 3.24 9.33
C LYS A 11 9.61 4.49 8.47
N LYS A 12 9.75 5.67 9.07
CA LYS A 12 9.85 6.97 8.38
C LYS A 12 10.99 7.02 7.35
N GLU A 13 12.15 6.47 7.69
CA GLU A 13 13.34 6.35 6.82
C GLU A 13 13.08 5.66 5.47
N PHE A 14 12.00 4.88 5.38
CA PHE A 14 11.61 4.17 4.17
C PHE A 14 10.59 4.96 3.32
N VAL A 15 9.84 5.86 3.94
CA VAL A 15 8.71 6.58 3.33
C VAL A 15 9.18 7.51 2.23
N GLU A 16 10.30 8.19 2.44
CA GLU A 16 10.92 9.07 1.46
C GLU A 16 11.28 8.32 0.16
N ARG A 17 11.53 7.00 0.26
CA ARG A 17 11.86 6.14 -0.89
C ARG A 17 10.64 5.70 -1.70
N LEU A 18 9.43 5.88 -1.17
CA LEU A 18 8.18 5.47 -1.81
C LEU A 18 7.69 6.45 -2.90
N ASN A 19 8.34 7.62 -3.09
CA ASN A 19 8.01 8.61 -4.14
C ASN A 19 6.48 8.83 -4.31
N GLY A 20 5.75 8.95 -3.20
CA GLY A 20 4.31 8.76 -3.19
C GLY A 20 3.50 10.01 -3.56
N ARG A 21 3.17 10.19 -4.85
CA ARG A 21 1.97 10.95 -5.24
C ARG A 21 0.76 10.03 -5.08
N GLY A 22 -0.18 10.38 -4.19
CA GLY A 22 -1.47 9.68 -4.04
C GLY A 22 -1.64 8.81 -2.78
N TRP A 23 -0.67 8.82 -1.85
CA TRP A 23 -0.80 8.12 -0.56
C TRP A 23 -1.12 9.10 0.55
N TRP A 24 -2.03 8.72 1.45
CA TRP A 24 -2.27 9.48 2.67
C TRP A 24 -1.29 8.99 3.74
N MET A 25 -0.63 9.92 4.40
CA MET A 25 0.38 9.65 5.42
C MET A 25 -0.04 10.30 6.73
N LYS A 26 0.12 9.55 7.83
CA LYS A 26 -0.09 10.07 9.18
C LYS A 26 1.08 9.65 10.05
N GLU A 27 1.78 10.62 10.64
CA GLU A 27 2.80 10.30 11.64
C GLU A 27 2.15 9.63 12.85
N LEU A 28 2.74 8.53 13.32
CA LEU A 28 2.25 7.78 14.48
C LEU A 28 3.14 8.04 15.70
N ASP A 29 4.45 7.95 15.52
CA ASP A 29 5.46 8.15 16.55
C ASP A 29 6.76 8.70 15.90
N GLU A 30 7.83 8.84 16.69
CA GLU A 30 9.10 9.42 16.23
C GLU A 30 9.68 8.68 15.01
N ASP A 31 9.52 7.36 14.94
CA ASP A 31 10.16 6.51 13.94
C ASP A 31 9.21 5.96 12.88
N THR A 32 7.90 6.12 13.04
CA THR A 32 6.93 5.46 12.16
C THR A 32 5.83 6.37 11.61
N VAL A 33 5.39 5.99 10.42
CA VAL A 33 4.25 6.58 9.74
C VAL A 33 3.22 5.49 9.46
N GLU A 34 1.96 5.87 9.43
CA GLU A 34 0.91 5.12 8.77
C GLU A 34 0.80 5.62 7.33
N ILE A 35 0.94 4.70 6.37
CA ILE A 35 0.60 4.97 4.98
C ILE A 35 -0.69 4.22 4.68
N PHE A 36 -1.71 4.91 4.17
CA PHE A 36 -2.97 4.28 3.81
C PHE A 36 -3.53 4.74 2.47
N ALA A 37 -4.34 3.87 1.88
CA ALA A 37 -5.17 4.15 0.73
C ALA A 37 -6.59 3.65 1.01
N ILE A 38 -7.57 4.49 0.68
CA ILE A 38 -8.99 4.15 0.71
C ILE A 38 -9.45 4.04 -0.74
N TRP A 39 -10.17 2.96 -1.03
CA TRP A 39 -10.72 2.73 -2.34
C TRP A 39 -12.21 2.52 -2.22
N GLU A 40 -12.96 3.15 -3.12
CA GLU A 40 -14.39 2.95 -3.30
C GLU A 40 -14.58 2.01 -4.48
N TYR A 41 -15.43 1.00 -4.30
CA TYR A 41 -15.57 -0.07 -5.27
C TYR A 41 -17.03 -0.43 -5.53
N ASP A 42 -17.32 -0.68 -6.81
CA ASP A 42 -18.56 -1.33 -7.25
C ASP A 42 -18.45 -2.87 -7.23
N SER A 43 -17.25 -3.42 -7.52
CA SER A 43 -16.96 -4.87 -7.48
C SER A 43 -15.45 -5.13 -7.33
N TYR A 44 -15.06 -5.94 -6.34
CA TYR A 44 -13.66 -6.07 -5.90
C TYR A 44 -12.86 -6.88 -6.92
N GLU A 45 -13.50 -7.95 -7.40
CA GLU A 45 -12.95 -8.92 -8.32
C GLU A 45 -12.56 -8.27 -9.65
N LYS A 46 -13.39 -7.36 -10.17
CA LYS A 46 -13.13 -6.66 -11.44
C LYS A 46 -11.90 -5.76 -11.34
N ILE A 47 -11.72 -5.07 -10.22
CA ILE A 47 -10.63 -4.11 -10.06
C ILE A 47 -9.31 -4.83 -9.80
N GLU A 48 -9.31 -5.89 -8.96
CA GLU A 48 -8.11 -6.71 -8.82
C GLU A 48 -7.71 -7.37 -10.14
N ALA A 49 -8.68 -7.84 -10.93
CA ALA A 49 -8.40 -8.38 -12.26
C ALA A 49 -7.75 -7.31 -13.15
N ASN A 50 -8.29 -6.09 -13.19
CA ASN A 50 -7.73 -5.01 -14.00
C ASN A 50 -6.32 -4.60 -13.57
N VAL A 51 -6.08 -4.41 -12.27
CA VAL A 51 -4.76 -4.04 -11.72
C VAL A 51 -3.73 -5.14 -11.99
N ARG A 52 -4.13 -6.42 -11.88
CA ARG A 52 -3.25 -7.55 -12.16
C ARG A 52 -3.05 -7.83 -13.65
N SER A 53 -3.87 -7.24 -14.51
CA SER A 53 -3.73 -7.37 -15.97
C SER A 53 -2.87 -6.25 -16.57
N ASP A 54 -2.45 -5.27 -15.76
CA ASP A 54 -1.54 -4.21 -16.18
C ASP A 54 -0.09 -4.69 -16.03
N ASP A 55 0.43 -5.32 -17.09
CA ASP A 55 1.78 -5.89 -17.13
C ASP A 55 2.87 -4.83 -16.91
N ASP A 56 2.68 -3.60 -17.44
CA ASP A 56 3.64 -2.51 -17.29
C ASP A 56 3.69 -2.03 -15.84
N HIS A 57 2.54 -1.86 -15.20
CA HIS A 57 2.46 -1.53 -13.78
C HIS A 57 3.10 -2.63 -12.92
N LEU A 58 2.76 -3.90 -13.19
CA LEU A 58 3.33 -5.04 -12.46
C LEU A 58 4.84 -5.09 -12.58
N LYS A 59 5.38 -4.91 -13.79
CA LYS A 59 6.82 -4.88 -14.04
C LYS A 59 7.49 -3.74 -13.29
N ASN A 60 6.91 -2.54 -13.30
CA ASN A 60 7.44 -1.38 -12.57
C ASN A 60 7.47 -1.64 -11.05
N VAL A 61 6.43 -2.25 -10.49
CA VAL A 61 6.39 -2.62 -9.08
C VAL A 61 7.47 -3.67 -8.75
N GLN A 62 7.62 -4.70 -9.58
CA GLN A 62 8.64 -5.73 -9.39
C GLN A 62 10.06 -5.17 -9.49
N ASP A 63 10.33 -4.34 -10.50
CA ASP A 63 11.61 -3.67 -10.70
C ASP A 63 11.94 -2.75 -9.51
N TRP A 64 10.94 -2.04 -8.98
CA TRP A 64 11.10 -1.23 -7.77
C TRP A 64 11.46 -2.08 -6.55
N TYR A 65 10.77 -3.19 -6.30
CA TYR A 65 11.13 -4.10 -5.21
C TYR A 65 12.54 -4.63 -5.36
N ARG A 66 12.92 -5.09 -6.56
CA ARG A 66 14.27 -5.60 -6.83
C ARG A 66 15.35 -4.54 -6.55
N LYS A 67 15.11 -3.28 -6.94
CA LYS A 67 16.04 -2.17 -6.68
C LYS A 67 16.16 -1.83 -5.19
N ASN A 68 15.14 -2.10 -4.39
CA ASN A 68 15.07 -1.76 -2.96
C ASN A 68 15.35 -2.94 -2.02
N GLY A 69 16.06 -3.98 -2.49
CA GLY A 69 16.46 -5.13 -1.68
C GLY A 69 15.47 -6.30 -1.68
N GLY A 70 14.37 -6.19 -2.42
CA GLY A 70 13.36 -7.24 -2.57
C GLY A 70 12.17 -7.07 -1.63
N LYS A 71 11.06 -7.73 -1.99
CA LYS A 71 9.80 -7.68 -1.22
C LYS A 71 9.97 -8.21 0.21
N GLU A 72 10.72 -9.30 0.38
CA GLU A 72 10.96 -9.90 1.70
C GLU A 72 11.80 -8.98 2.60
N TYR A 73 12.87 -8.39 2.06
CA TYR A 73 13.68 -7.42 2.78
C TYR A 73 12.84 -6.23 3.24
N ILE A 74 12.03 -5.65 2.33
CA ILE A 74 11.18 -4.52 2.68
C ILE A 74 10.15 -4.90 3.75
N GLY A 75 9.49 -6.05 3.57
CA GLY A 75 8.52 -6.57 4.52
C GLY A 75 9.11 -6.79 5.91
N LYS A 76 10.32 -7.34 5.99
CA LYS A 76 10.98 -7.66 7.26
C LYS A 76 11.51 -6.42 8.00
N TYR A 77 12.08 -5.46 7.28
CA TYR A 77 12.85 -4.37 7.91
C TYR A 77 12.09 -3.06 8.02
N TYR A 78 11.09 -2.82 7.16
CA TYR A 78 10.42 -1.53 7.08
C TYR A 78 8.92 -1.58 7.36
N ILE A 79 8.24 -2.72 7.14
CA ILE A 79 6.82 -2.88 7.43
C ILE A 79 6.66 -3.48 8.83
N LYS A 80 6.13 -2.69 9.77
CA LYS A 80 5.83 -3.16 11.13
C LYS A 80 4.46 -3.83 11.21
N GLU A 81 3.49 -3.32 10.46
CA GLU A 81 2.11 -3.83 10.50
C GLU A 81 1.44 -3.64 9.14
N VAL A 82 0.60 -4.60 8.76
CA VAL A 82 -0.29 -4.51 7.61
C VAL A 82 -1.70 -4.77 8.08
N LYS A 83 -2.60 -3.83 7.84
CA LYS A 83 -4.02 -3.99 8.11
C LYS A 83 -4.83 -3.76 6.85
N ASN A 84 -5.89 -4.55 6.75
CA ASN A 84 -6.76 -4.59 5.60
C ASN A 84 -8.18 -4.66 6.12
N GLU A 85 -8.87 -3.54 6.00
CA GLU A 85 -10.18 -3.34 6.58
C GLU A 85 -11.19 -3.24 5.45
N TYR A 86 -12.20 -4.09 5.54
CA TYR A 86 -13.39 -4.01 4.72
C TYR A 86 -14.41 -3.12 5.44
N ILE A 87 -14.94 -2.14 4.72
CA ILE A 87 -15.87 -1.14 5.25
C ILE A 87 -17.18 -1.32 4.47
N ASP A 88 -18.11 -2.04 5.09
CA ASP A 88 -19.38 -2.47 4.49
C ASP A 88 -20.45 -1.36 4.46
N SER A 89 -20.26 -0.29 5.23
CA SER A 89 -21.07 0.92 5.13
C SER A 89 -20.34 2.11 5.72
N ILE A 90 -20.38 3.23 5.01
CA ILE A 90 -20.39 4.54 5.64
C ILE A 90 -21.88 4.90 5.70
N ILE A 91 -22.35 5.24 6.89
CA ILE A 91 -23.73 5.60 7.25
C ILE A 91 -24.50 6.27 6.11
#